data_AF-A0AA41QJA6-F1
#
_entry.id   AF-A0AA41QJA6-F1
#
_cell.length_a   1.000
_cell.length_b   1.000
_cell.length_c   1.000
_cell.angle_alpha   90.00
_cell.angle_beta   90.00
_cell.angle_gamma   90.00
#
_symmetry.space_group_name_H-M   'P 1'
#
loop_
_entity.id
_entity.type
_entity.pdbx_description
1 polymer ?
#
loop_
_entity_poly.entity_id
_entity_poly.type
_entity_poly.pdbx_seq_one_letter_code
_entity_poly.pdbx_strand_id
1 'polypeptide(L)'
;MSEPTPGGIPQQPLSESEAKQWAGLSHLLGGILGVLAPLIIWLVYKDRNNAYLNTEAKKSLNFQILVTIAYIVLTVTVIFSWAVFVPWALGLVYGIINFQAVNNGQPTKYLWDVAIVK
;
A
#
# COMPACT_ATOMS: atom_id res chain seq x y z
N MET A 1 -48.39 -17.64 -15.99
CA MET A 1 -48.29 -16.18 -15.77
C MET A 1 -46.86 -15.91 -15.33
N SER A 2 -46.02 -15.41 -16.23
CA SER A 2 -44.67 -14.94 -15.90
C SER A 2 -44.81 -13.57 -15.23
N GLU A 3 -44.39 -13.46 -13.97
CA GLU A 3 -44.32 -12.17 -13.27
C GLU A 3 -43.46 -11.18 -14.07
N PRO A 4 -43.82 -9.89 -14.11
CA PRO A 4 -42.94 -8.88 -14.67
C PRO A 4 -41.75 -8.75 -13.72
N THR A 5 -40.55 -9.01 -14.23
CA THR A 5 -39.29 -8.66 -13.57
C THR A 5 -39.39 -7.21 -13.09
N PRO A 6 -39.12 -6.89 -11.80
CA PRO A 6 -39.05 -5.51 -11.35
C PRO A 6 -37.95 -4.81 -12.14
N GLY A 7 -38.34 -4.10 -13.21
CA GLY A 7 -37.45 -3.27 -14.00
C GLY A 7 -36.92 -2.19 -13.08
N GLY A 8 -35.61 -2.22 -12.82
CA GLY A 8 -34.95 -1.15 -12.08
C GLY A 8 -35.33 0.19 -12.71
N ILE A 9 -35.77 1.14 -11.90
CA ILE A 9 -36.14 2.48 -12.35
C ILE A 9 -34.96 3.03 -13.18
N PRO A 10 -35.17 3.41 -14.46
CA PRO A 10 -34.11 4.01 -15.26
C PRO A 10 -33.54 5.21 -14.51
N GLN A 11 -32.28 5.13 -14.09
CA GLN A 11 -31.64 6.27 -13.43
C GLN A 11 -31.52 7.39 -14.47
N GLN A 12 -32.04 8.57 -14.12
CA GLN A 12 -31.95 9.74 -14.98
C GLN A 12 -30.47 10.03 -15.33
N PRO A 13 -30.16 10.33 -16.60
CA PRO A 13 -28.83 10.75 -17.01
C PRO A 13 -28.38 11.98 -16.21
N LEU A 14 -27.09 12.02 -15.86
CA LEU A 14 -26.49 13.16 -15.16
C LEU A 14 -26.36 14.37 -16.09
N SER A 15 -26.55 15.57 -15.54
CA SER A 15 -26.16 16.81 -16.21
C SER A 15 -24.63 16.90 -16.34
N GLU A 16 -24.15 17.75 -17.26
CA GLU A 16 -22.71 17.93 -17.46
C GLU A 16 -22.00 18.53 -16.25
N SER A 17 -22.65 19.44 -15.52
CA SER A 17 -22.09 20.07 -14.33
C SER A 17 -21.91 19.06 -13.19
N GLU A 18 -22.92 18.21 -12.95
CA GLU A 18 -22.84 17.16 -11.95
C GLU A 18 -21.76 16.13 -12.31
N ALA A 19 -21.66 15.74 -13.58
CA ALA A 19 -20.62 14.82 -14.03
C ALA A 19 -19.21 15.38 -13.79
N LYS A 20 -18.99 16.68 -14.05
CA LYS A 20 -17.73 17.37 -13.76
C LYS A 20 -17.45 17.43 -12.26
N GLN A 21 -18.45 17.74 -11.45
CA GLN A 21 -18.34 17.79 -9.99
C GLN A 21 -17.93 16.43 -9.42
N TRP A 22 -18.64 15.35 -9.77
CA TRP A 22 -18.34 14.00 -9.26
C TRP A 22 -17.02 13.45 -9.79
N ALA A 23 -16.64 13.80 -11.02
CA ALA A 23 -15.33 13.44 -11.56
C ALA A 23 -14.20 14.13 -10.78
N GLY A 24 -14.34 15.43 -10.48
CA GLY A 24 -13.39 16.16 -9.65
C GLY A 24 -13.32 15.63 -8.23
N LEU A 25 -14.48 15.35 -7.61
CA LEU A 25 -14.56 14.77 -6.28
C LEU A 25 -13.93 13.38 -6.21
N SER A 26 -14.06 12.57 -7.27
CA SER A 26 -13.40 11.27 -7.34
C SER A 26 -11.88 11.40 -7.14
N HIS A 27 -11.25 12.36 -7.83
CA HIS A 27 -9.82 12.61 -7.70
C HIS A 27 -9.45 13.22 -6.34
N LEU A 28 -10.16 14.26 -5.91
CA LEU A 28 -9.88 14.96 -4.65
C LEU A 28 -10.05 14.03 -3.45
N LEU A 29 -11.20 13.37 -3.34
CA LEU A 29 -11.48 12.45 -2.24
C LEU A 29 -10.67 11.17 -2.37
N GLY A 30 -10.27 10.76 -3.58
CA GLY A 30 -9.29 9.69 -3.75
C GLY A 30 -7.97 10.00 -3.04
N GLY A 31 -7.50 11.25 -3.10
CA GLY A 31 -6.29 11.67 -2.39
C GLY A 31 -6.42 11.68 -0.86
N ILE A 32 -7.63 11.79 -0.32
CA ILE A 32 -7.89 11.91 1.14
C ILE A 32 -8.32 10.56 1.74
N LEU A 33 -9.25 9.88 1.08
CA LEU A 33 -9.90 8.65 1.54
C LEU A 33 -9.36 7.40 0.82
N GLY A 34 -8.37 7.57 -0.06
CA GLY A 34 -7.75 6.48 -0.81
C GLY A 34 -8.69 5.83 -1.83
N VAL A 35 -8.51 4.53 -2.06
CA VAL A 35 -9.22 3.72 -3.07
C VAL A 35 -10.75 3.76 -2.90
N LEU A 36 -11.25 3.95 -1.67
CA LEU A 36 -12.68 3.85 -1.38
C LEU A 36 -13.50 4.94 -2.06
N ALA A 37 -13.03 6.19 -2.05
CA ALA A 37 -13.77 7.31 -2.64
C ALA A 37 -14.03 7.14 -4.15
N PRO A 38 -13.02 6.95 -5.03
CA PRO A 38 -13.25 6.78 -6.45
C PRO A 38 -13.98 5.47 -6.76
N LEU A 39 -13.80 4.41 -5.96
CA LEU A 39 -14.54 3.16 -6.11
C LEU A 39 -16.04 3.36 -5.87
N ILE A 40 -16.41 4.03 -4.77
CA ILE A 40 -17.81 4.30 -4.43
C ILE A 40 -18.45 5.19 -5.50
N ILE A 41 -17.78 6.29 -5.88
CA ILE A 41 -18.28 7.21 -6.91
C ILE A 41 -18.49 6.46 -8.23
N TRP A 42 -17.53 5.63 -8.63
CA TRP A 42 -17.67 4.82 -9.84
C TRP A 42 -18.86 3.87 -9.75
N LEU A 43 -19.01 3.11 -8.66
CA LEU A 43 -20.12 2.16 -8.50
C LEU A 43 -21.49 2.83 -8.45
N VAL A 44 -21.60 4.01 -7.84
CA VAL A 44 -22.87 4.76 -7.71
C VAL A 44 -23.32 5.34 -9.05
N TYR A 45 -22.39 5.79 -9.90
CA TYR A 45 -22.71 6.54 -11.11
C TYR A 45 -22.46 5.81 -12.44
N LYS A 46 -21.82 4.62 -12.42
CA LYS A 46 -21.48 3.86 -13.65
C LYS A 46 -22.68 3.55 -14.55
N ASP A 47 -23.88 3.43 -13.99
CA ASP A 47 -25.10 3.03 -14.71
C ASP A 47 -25.93 4.24 -15.20
N ARG A 48 -25.50 5.49 -14.96
CA ARG A 48 -26.20 6.73 -15.38
C ARG A 48 -25.83 7.26 -16.76
N ASN A 49 -25.22 6.42 -17.59
CA ASN A 49 -24.88 6.71 -18.99
C ASN A 49 -24.04 7.99 -19.23
N ASN A 50 -23.12 8.33 -18.32
CA ASN A 50 -22.19 9.45 -18.47
C ASN A 50 -20.74 8.96 -18.71
N ALA A 51 -20.27 9.06 -19.96
CA ALA A 51 -18.96 8.54 -20.37
C ALA A 51 -17.78 9.29 -19.72
N TYR A 52 -17.91 10.59 -19.50
CA TYR A 52 -16.86 11.43 -18.91
C TYR A 52 -16.61 11.04 -17.45
N LEU A 53 -17.65 11.03 -16.62
CA LEU A 53 -17.54 10.64 -15.21
C LEU A 53 -17.05 9.20 -15.06
N ASN A 54 -17.57 8.27 -15.87
CA ASN A 54 -17.13 6.87 -15.83
C ASN A 54 -15.63 6.73 -16.13
N THR A 55 -15.11 7.50 -17.09
CA THR A 55 -13.68 7.50 -17.44
C THR A 55 -12.83 8.09 -16.34
N GLU A 56 -13.20 9.26 -15.81
CA GLU A 56 -12.41 9.96 -14.79
C GLU A 56 -12.42 9.23 -13.44
N ALA A 57 -13.57 8.68 -13.03
CA ALA A 57 -13.66 7.89 -11.81
C ALA A 57 -12.79 6.63 -11.87
N LYS A 58 -12.75 5.93 -13.03
CA LYS A 58 -11.85 4.79 -13.24
C LYS A 58 -10.37 5.18 -13.24
N LYS A 59 -10.00 6.30 -13.87
CA LYS A 59 -8.62 6.81 -13.82
C LYS A 59 -8.19 7.09 -12.39
N SER A 60 -9.04 7.78 -11.64
CA SER A 60 -8.83 8.08 -10.23
C SER A 60 -8.67 6.79 -9.41
N LEU A 61 -9.55 5.81 -9.61
CA LEU A 61 -9.50 4.52 -8.93
C LEU A 61 -8.19 3.78 -9.22
N ASN A 62 -7.81 3.67 -10.49
CA ASN A 62 -6.57 3.01 -10.89
C ASN A 62 -5.33 3.68 -10.28
N PHE A 63 -5.32 5.02 -10.26
CA PHE A 63 -4.23 5.76 -9.63
C PHE A 63 -4.16 5.49 -8.12
N GLN A 64 -5.29 5.49 -7.40
CA GLN A 64 -5.31 5.21 -5.97
C GLN A 64 -4.91 3.77 -5.64
N ILE A 65 -5.25 2.80 -6.51
CA ILE A 65 -4.76 1.42 -6.38
C ILE A 65 -3.23 1.40 -6.51
N LEU A 66 -2.67 2.07 -7.53
CA LEU A 66 -1.22 2.14 -7.72
C LEU A 66 -0.52 2.79 -6.51
N VAL A 67 -1.02 3.91 -6.02
CA VAL A 67 -0.49 4.59 -4.82
C VAL A 67 -0.55 3.68 -3.59
N THR A 68 -1.65 2.95 -3.43
CA THR A 68 -1.82 2.00 -2.31
C THR A 68 -0.81 0.87 -2.38
N ILE A 69 -0.56 0.30 -3.57
CA ILE A 69 0.47 -0.72 -3.78
C ILE A 69 1.85 -0.16 -3.43
N ALA A 70 2.18 1.03 -3.93
CA ALA A 70 3.46 1.69 -3.62
C ALA A 70 3.63 1.92 -2.12
N TYR A 71 2.58 2.36 -1.42
CA TYR A 71 2.58 2.54 0.02
C TYR A 71 2.86 1.23 0.75
N ILE A 72 2.16 0.14 0.43
CA ILE A 72 2.36 -1.18 1.04
C ILE A 72 3.81 -1.65 0.83
N VAL A 73 4.34 -1.56 -0.40
CA VAL A 73 5.72 -1.98 -0.71
C VAL A 73 6.73 -1.22 0.12
N LEU A 74 6.58 0.10 0.22
CA LEU A 74 7.49 0.95 1.01
C LEU A 74 7.39 0.64 2.50
N THR A 75 6.18 0.51 3.05
CA THR A 75 5.99 0.15 4.47
C THR A 75 6.63 -1.20 4.79
N VAL A 76 6.43 -2.22 3.95
CA VAL A 76 7.04 -3.54 4.13
C VAL A 76 8.58 -3.43 4.08
N THR A 77 9.11 -2.67 3.11
CA THR A 77 10.57 -2.46 2.99
C THR A 77 11.16 -1.79 4.23
N VAL A 78 10.48 -0.78 4.78
CA VAL A 78 10.91 -0.10 6.01
C VAL A 78 10.84 -1.01 7.23
N ILE A 79 9.84 -1.89 7.32
CA ILE A 79 9.78 -2.88 8.42
C ILE A 79 10.98 -3.82 8.37
N PHE A 80 11.32 -4.33 7.18
CA PHE A 80 12.47 -5.22 7.01
C PHE A 80 13.83 -4.53 7.11
N SER A 81 13.91 -3.22 6.94
CA SER A 81 15.18 -2.49 7.08
C SER A 81 15.75 -2.58 8.51
N TRP A 82 14.89 -2.75 9.52
CA TRP A 82 15.32 -3.00 10.91
C TRP A 82 16.08 -4.32 11.09
N ALA A 83 16.03 -5.25 10.12
CA ALA A 83 16.84 -6.46 10.17
C ALA A 83 18.35 -6.16 10.18
N VAL A 84 18.78 -4.96 9.76
CA VAL A 84 20.19 -4.50 9.85
C VAL A 84 20.72 -4.51 11.28
N PHE A 85 19.85 -4.40 12.30
CA PHE A 85 20.27 -4.43 13.69
C PHE A 85 20.65 -5.82 14.19
N VAL A 86 20.25 -6.90 13.49
CA VAL A 86 20.60 -8.27 13.85
C VAL A 86 22.12 -8.52 13.80
N PRO A 87 22.83 -8.30 12.66
CA PRO A 87 24.28 -8.49 12.62
C PRO A 87 25.03 -7.54 13.56
N TRP A 88 24.54 -6.31 13.75
CA TRP A 88 25.12 -5.37 14.72
C TRP A 88 25.02 -5.90 16.16
N ALA A 89 23.84 -6.38 16.56
CA ALA A 89 23.62 -6.94 17.90
C ALA A 89 24.45 -8.21 18.13
N LEU A 90 24.54 -9.09 17.13
CA LEU A 90 25.41 -10.28 17.21
C LEU A 90 26.88 -9.87 17.39
N GLY A 91 27.36 -8.90 16.60
CA GLY A 91 28.71 -8.38 16.74
C GLY A 91 28.98 -7.80 18.12
N LEU A 92 28.03 -7.05 18.68
CA LEU A 92 28.13 -6.48 20.02
C LEU A 92 28.20 -7.57 21.10
N VAL A 93 27.31 -8.57 21.04
CA VAL A 93 27.27 -9.68 22.00
C VAL A 93 28.58 -10.47 21.97
N TYR A 94 29.06 -10.88 20.80
CA TYR A 94 30.33 -11.61 20.70
C TYR A 94 31.54 -10.73 21.05
N GLY A 95 31.49 -9.44 20.77
CA GLY A 95 32.51 -8.49 21.20
C GLY A 95 32.65 -8.47 22.72
N ILE A 96 31.54 -8.39 23.46
CA ILE A 96 31.54 -8.42 24.93
C ILE A 96 32.06 -9.77 25.46
N ILE A 97 31.57 -10.88 24.92
CA ILE A 97 31.98 -12.23 25.35
C ILE A 97 33.49 -12.43 25.14
N ASN A 98 34.00 -12.07 23.95
CA ASN A 98 35.40 -12.29 23.61
C ASN A 98 36.33 -11.31 24.33
N PHE A 99 35.89 -10.08 24.59
CA PHE A 99 36.63 -9.15 25.45
C PHE A 99 36.85 -9.74 26.85
N GLN A 100 35.81 -10.31 27.46
CA GLN A 100 35.92 -10.97 28.75
C GLN A 100 36.80 -12.23 28.70
N ALA A 101 36.66 -13.06 27.66
CA ALA A 101 37.45 -14.28 27.49
C ALA A 101 38.96 -13.97 27.42
N VAL A 102 39.35 -12.99 26.61
CA VAL A 102 40.76 -12.59 26.45
C VAL A 102 41.34 -12.04 27.76
N ASN A 103 40.58 -11.22 28.49
CA ASN A 103 41.02 -10.70 29.79
C ASN A 103 41.23 -11.81 30.84
N ASN A 104 40.56 -12.96 30.68
CA ASN A 104 40.69 -14.13 31.53
C ASN A 104 41.69 -15.18 30.98
N GLY A 105 42.43 -14.85 29.91
CA GLY A 105 43.36 -15.78 29.25
C GLY A 105 42.70 -16.98 28.57
N GLN A 106 41.39 -16.90 28.29
CA GLN A 106 40.62 -17.94 27.62
C GLN A 106 40.55 -17.68 26.10
N PRO A 107 40.46 -18.73 25.27
CA PRO A 107 40.32 -18.56 23.83
C PRO A 107 38.97 -17.90 23.47
N THR A 108 38.97 -17.09 22.41
CA THR A 108 37.77 -16.45 21.85
C THR A 108 36.88 -17.46 21.14
N LYS A 109 35.60 -17.11 20.99
CA LYS A 109 34.60 -17.91 20.30
C LYS A 109 33.73 -17.02 19.42
N TYR A 110 33.56 -17.40 18.17
CA TYR A 110 32.58 -16.82 17.25
C TYR A 110 31.69 -17.94 16.71
N LEU A 111 30.45 -17.62 16.31
CA LEU A 111 29.58 -18.59 15.62
C LEU A 111 30.21 -19.10 14.33
N TRP A 112 30.87 -18.21 13.60
CA TRP A 112 31.62 -18.53 12.39
C TRP A 112 32.98 -17.85 12.48
N ASP A 113 34.03 -18.66 12.59
CA ASP A 113 35.40 -18.17 12.59
C ASP A 113 35.94 -18.20 11.16
N VAL A 114 35.84 -17.06 10.48
CA VAL A 114 36.21 -16.91 9.07
C VAL A 114 37.45 -16.02 8.98
N ALA A 115 38.58 -16.61 8.60
CA ALA A 115 39.84 -15.90 8.44
C ALA A 115 39.90 -15.18 7.07
N ILE A 116 39.39 -13.94 7.03
CA ILE A 116 39.40 -13.10 5.81
C ILE A 116 40.74 -12.38 5.61
N VAL A 117 41.40 -11.98 6.70
CA VAL A 117 42.69 -11.28 6.69
C VAL A 117 43.73 -12.15 7.40
N LYS A 118 44.96 -12.19 6.87
CA LYS A 118 46.12 -12.88 7.45
C LYS A 118 47.14 -11.88 7.98
#